data_AF-A0A1Q7CDP1-F1
#
_entry.id   AF-A0A1Q7CDP1-F1
#
_cell.length_a   1.000
_cell.length_b   1.000
_cell.length_c   1.000
_cell.angle_alpha   90.00
_cell.angle_beta   90.00
_cell.angle_gamma   90.00
#
_symmetry.space_group_name_H-M   'P 1'
#
loop_
_entity.id
_entity.type
_entity.pdbx_description
1 polymer ?
#
loop_
_entity_poly.entity_id
_entity_poly.type
_entity_poly.pdbx_seq_one_letter_code
_entity_poly.pdbx_strand_id
1 'polypeptide(L)'
;MCQLHLKAQDAEAAWQDYQEYVNAGGDRMPAVTWLELCRMAEGQQNYERAVSEYERLARAYPTERQSLLALLSARRLALKQLNRPADALRYYRAAKVSTVPHLDWEANIQAGIQAAEKAAGVSIAPA
;
A
#
# COMPACT_ATOMS: atom_id res chain seq x y z
N MET A 1 3.26 12.73 18.84
CA MET A 1 4.62 12.16 18.91
C MET A 1 5.03 11.52 17.59
N CYS A 2 4.26 10.63 16.96
CA CYS A 2 4.55 10.13 15.59
C CYS A 2 4.93 11.21 14.55
N GLN A 3 4.20 12.33 14.48
CA GLN A 3 4.51 13.41 13.52
C GLN A 3 5.85 14.13 13.80
N LEU A 4 6.37 14.07 15.03
CA LEU A 4 7.68 14.60 15.40
C LEU A 4 8.79 13.59 15.04
N HIS A 5 8.63 12.30 15.32
CA HIS A 5 9.60 11.27 14.94
C HIS A 5 9.68 11.05 13.42
N LEU A 6 8.56 11.21 12.71
CA LEU A 6 8.53 11.24 11.24
C LEU A 6 9.43 12.34 10.66
N LYS A 7 9.51 13.50 11.32
CA LYS A 7 10.42 14.59 10.93
C LYS A 7 11.88 14.31 11.31
N ALA A 8 12.13 13.44 12.28
CA ALA A 8 13.46 13.07 12.76
C ALA A 8 14.06 11.85 12.04
N GLN A 9 13.35 11.26 11.05
CA GLN A 9 13.72 10.00 10.38
C GLN A 9 13.90 8.79 11.31
N ASP A 10 13.44 8.88 12.56
CA ASP A 10 13.45 7.75 13.49
C ASP A 10 12.21 6.89 13.26
N ALA A 11 12.33 6.02 12.26
CA ALA A 11 11.27 5.12 11.85
C ALA A 11 10.92 4.10 12.94
N GLU A 12 11.88 3.67 13.76
CA GLU A 12 11.63 2.67 14.80
C GLU A 12 10.86 3.28 15.96
N ALA A 13 11.21 4.49 16.41
CA ALA A 13 10.44 5.23 17.39
C ALA A 13 9.03 5.61 16.87
N ALA A 14 8.91 6.00 15.60
CA ALA A 14 7.62 6.29 14.99
C ALA A 14 6.71 5.04 14.91
N TRP A 15 7.29 3.86 14.68
CA TRP A 15 6.59 2.57 14.74
C TRP A 15 6.18 2.19 16.17
N GLN A 16 7.07 2.38 17.16
CA GLN A 16 6.76 2.11 18.56
C GLN A 16 5.63 3.00 19.08
N ASP A 17 5.68 4.31 18.84
CA ASP A 17 4.61 5.26 19.18
C ASP A 17 3.25 4.82 18.59
N TYR A 18 3.25 4.30 17.37
CA TYR A 18 2.05 3.79 16.72
C TYR A 18 1.52 2.53 17.41
N GLN A 19 2.39 1.56 17.67
CA GLN A 19 2.01 0.33 18.35
C GLN A 19 1.44 0.63 19.73
N GLU A 20 2.01 1.57 20.47
CA GLU A 20 1.51 2.02 21.75
C GLU A 20 0.13 2.68 21.65
N TYR A 21 -0.10 3.56 20.66
CA TYR A 21 -1.41 4.19 20.44
C TYR A 21 -2.52 3.18 20.10
N VAL A 22 -2.22 2.19 19.26
CA VAL A 22 -3.17 1.12 18.92
C VAL A 22 -3.44 0.24 20.14
N ASN A 23 -2.39 -0.15 20.87
CA ASN A 23 -2.51 -0.98 22.08
C ASN A 23 -3.30 -0.28 23.20
N ALA A 24 -3.29 1.07 23.23
CA ALA A 24 -4.09 1.88 24.14
C ALA A 24 -5.56 2.02 23.74
N GLY A 25 -6.02 1.35 22.68
CA GLY A 25 -7.40 1.40 22.20
C GLY A 25 -7.70 2.54 21.23
N GLY A 26 -6.68 3.17 20.65
CA GLY A 26 -6.84 4.15 19.58
C GLY A 26 -7.45 3.50 18.32
N ASP A 27 -8.54 4.08 17.80
CA ASP A 27 -9.42 3.38 16.85
C ASP A 27 -8.86 3.34 15.42
N ARG A 28 -8.02 4.30 15.02
CA ARG A 28 -7.04 4.30 13.90
C ARG A 28 -6.30 5.65 13.83
N MET A 29 -5.07 5.69 13.31
CA MET A 29 -4.35 6.94 13.03
C MET A 29 -4.78 7.59 11.69
N PRO A 30 -4.61 8.91 11.49
CA PRO A 30 -4.92 9.55 10.21
C PRO A 30 -4.24 8.86 9.02
N ALA A 31 -4.97 8.66 7.92
CA ALA A 31 -4.49 7.92 6.76
C ALA A 31 -3.18 8.49 6.15
N VAL A 32 -2.99 9.81 6.23
CA VAL A 32 -1.74 10.48 5.83
C VAL A 32 -0.56 10.01 6.68
N THR A 33 -0.73 9.97 8.00
CA THR A 33 0.33 9.54 8.93
C THR A 33 0.66 8.06 8.74
N TRP A 34 -0.34 7.21 8.49
CA TRP A 34 -0.10 5.79 8.24
C TRP A 34 0.65 5.59 6.92
N LEU A 35 0.31 6.34 5.87
CA LEU A 35 1.00 6.24 4.59
C LEU A 35 2.49 6.56 4.72
N GLU A 36 2.85 7.56 5.52
CA GLU A 36 4.24 7.91 5.76
C GLU A 36 4.99 6.81 6.55
N LEU A 37 4.35 6.16 7.53
CA LEU A 37 4.94 5.00 8.21
C LEU A 37 5.19 3.83 7.25
N CYS A 38 4.27 3.56 6.33
CA CYS A 38 4.48 2.54 5.30
C CYS A 38 5.68 2.88 4.41
N ARG A 39 5.83 4.16 4.02
CA ARG A 39 6.98 4.64 3.24
C ARG A 39 8.30 4.53 3.99
N MET A 40 8.30 4.75 5.31
CA MET A 40 9.48 4.52 6.14
C MET A 40 9.89 3.05 6.15
N ALA A 41 8.93 2.14 6.36
CA ALA A 41 9.21 0.70 6.30
C ALA A 41 9.76 0.28 4.93
N GLU A 42 9.22 0.86 3.86
CA GLU A 42 9.74 0.68 2.50
C GLU A 42 11.18 1.21 2.34
N GLY A 43 11.49 2.39 2.89
CA GLY A 43 12.83 2.99 2.88
C GLY A 43 13.86 2.16 3.65
N GLN A 44 13.44 1.46 4.71
CA GLN A 44 14.25 0.49 5.46
C GLN A 44 14.35 -0.89 4.77
N GLN A 45 13.82 -1.01 3.54
CA GLN A 45 13.76 -2.28 2.79
C GLN A 45 12.96 -3.38 3.48
N ASN A 46 12.12 -3.04 4.46
CA ASN A 46 11.21 -3.98 5.11
C ASN A 46 9.94 -4.13 4.26
N TYR A 47 10.11 -4.69 3.06
CA TYR A 47 9.09 -4.69 2.02
C TYR A 47 7.86 -5.52 2.38
N GLU A 48 8.02 -6.63 3.10
CA GLU A 48 6.91 -7.46 3.59
C GLU A 48 6.03 -6.67 4.59
N ARG A 49 6.65 -5.96 5.53
CA ARG A 49 5.94 -5.09 6.46
C ARG A 49 5.26 -3.94 5.73
N ALA A 50 5.97 -3.27 4.82
CA ALA A 50 5.42 -2.16 4.05
C ALA A 50 4.17 -2.57 3.26
N VAL A 51 4.21 -3.70 2.54
CA VAL A 51 3.06 -4.22 1.80
C VAL A 51 1.89 -4.54 2.73
N SER A 52 2.13 -5.24 3.83
CA SER A 52 1.09 -5.60 4.81
C SER A 52 0.39 -4.35 5.39
N GLU A 53 1.17 -3.30 5.64
CA GLU A 53 0.66 -2.05 6.22
C GLU A 53 -0.06 -1.18 5.18
N TYR A 54 0.42 -1.14 3.94
CA TYR A 54 -0.32 -0.52 2.83
C TYR A 54 -1.69 -1.20 2.62
N GLU A 55 -1.77 -2.53 2.72
CA GLU A 55 -3.04 -3.25 2.64
C GLU A 55 -4.01 -2.87 3.77
N ARG A 56 -3.50 -2.81 5.01
CA ARG A 56 -4.29 -2.43 6.19
C ARG A 56 -4.83 -1.02 6.06
N LEU A 57 -3.98 -0.07 5.63
CA LEU A 57 -4.38 1.31 5.37
C LEU A 57 -5.50 1.36 4.33
N ALA A 58 -5.33 0.68 3.19
CA ALA A 58 -6.32 0.69 2.12
C ALA A 58 -7.68 0.13 2.56
N ARG A 59 -7.68 -0.89 3.43
CA ARG A 59 -8.91 -1.45 4.03
C ARG A 59 -9.54 -0.54 5.07
N ALA A 60 -8.73 0.16 5.87
CA ALA A 60 -9.21 1.04 6.92
C ALA A 60 -9.82 2.35 6.39
N TYR A 61 -9.34 2.82 5.23
CA TYR A 61 -9.67 4.12 4.65
C TYR A 61 -10.06 4.06 3.16
N PRO A 62 -11.01 3.21 2.74
CA PRO A 62 -11.24 2.90 1.32
C PRO A 62 -11.66 4.09 0.45
N THR A 63 -12.18 5.16 1.06
CA THR A 63 -12.63 6.38 0.37
C THR A 63 -11.57 7.49 0.35
N GLU A 64 -10.45 7.31 1.04
CA GLU A 64 -9.39 8.32 1.14
C GLU A 64 -8.37 8.15 0.02
N ARG A 65 -7.80 9.26 -0.46
CA ARG A 65 -6.74 9.24 -1.50
C ARG A 65 -5.53 8.38 -1.10
N GLN A 66 -5.25 8.31 0.20
CA GLN A 66 -4.15 7.54 0.76
C GLN A 66 -4.35 6.03 0.58
N SER A 67 -5.58 5.53 0.52
CA SER A 67 -5.83 4.11 0.22
C SER A 67 -5.37 3.73 -1.17
N LEU A 68 -5.69 4.56 -2.16
CA LEU A 68 -5.26 4.37 -3.54
C LEU A 68 -3.73 4.46 -3.67
N LEU A 69 -3.12 5.45 -3.02
CA LEU A 69 -1.65 5.57 -2.95
C LEU A 69 -0.99 4.34 -2.31
N ALA A 70 -1.61 3.80 -1.27
CA ALA A 70 -1.14 2.59 -0.60
C ALA A 70 -1.23 1.37 -1.52
N LEU A 71 -2.36 1.17 -2.22
CA LEU A 71 -2.52 0.10 -3.21
C LEU A 71 -1.50 0.21 -4.34
N LEU A 72 -1.26 1.42 -4.85
CA LEU A 72 -0.26 1.65 -5.89
C LEU A 72 1.19 1.43 -5.41
N SER A 73 1.46 1.62 -4.13
CA SER A 73 2.78 1.35 -3.55
C SER A 73 2.96 -0.15 -3.30
N ALA A 74 1.94 -0.81 -2.73
CA ALA A 74 1.91 -2.25 -2.49
C ALA A 74 2.11 -3.07 -3.77
N ARG A 75 1.43 -2.72 -4.87
CA ARG A 75 1.66 -3.37 -6.18
C ARG A 75 3.10 -3.26 -6.67
N ARG A 76 3.75 -2.11 -6.45
CA ARG A 76 5.10 -1.85 -6.95
C ARG A 76 6.08 -2.73 -6.20
N LEU A 77 5.94 -2.79 -4.88
CA LEU A 77 6.76 -3.63 -4.02
C LEU A 77 6.54 -5.12 -4.31
N ALA A 78 5.27 -5.54 -4.45
CA ALA A 78 4.93 -6.92 -4.79
C ALA A 78 5.58 -7.37 -6.10
N LEU A 79 5.58 -6.54 -7.15
CA LEU A 79 6.23 -6.87 -8.42
C LEU A 79 7.76 -6.82 -8.35
N LYS A 80 8.31 -5.69 -7.88
CA LYS A 80 9.73 -5.39 -8.07
C LYS A 80 10.63 -5.93 -6.98
N GLN A 81 10.13 -6.02 -5.74
CA GLN A 81 10.94 -6.37 -4.58
C GLN A 81 10.64 -7.78 -4.07
N LEU A 82 9.36 -8.19 -4.09
CA LEU A 82 8.94 -9.48 -3.53
C LEU A 82 8.74 -10.57 -4.58
N ASN A 83 8.73 -10.24 -5.87
CA ASN A 83 8.44 -11.18 -6.96
C ASN A 83 7.12 -11.95 -6.79
N ARG A 84 6.06 -11.23 -6.35
CA ARG A 84 4.71 -11.75 -6.09
C ARG A 84 3.70 -11.15 -7.08
N PRO A 85 3.69 -11.58 -8.35
CA PRO A 85 2.84 -11.01 -9.39
C PRO A 85 1.34 -11.21 -9.13
N ALA A 86 0.94 -12.30 -8.47
CA ALA A 86 -0.46 -12.53 -8.08
C ALA A 86 -0.96 -11.48 -7.07
N ASP A 87 -0.14 -11.14 -6.07
CA ASP A 87 -0.47 -10.10 -5.08
C ASP A 87 -0.55 -8.74 -5.75
N ALA A 88 0.40 -8.44 -6.64
CA ALA A 88 0.38 -7.21 -7.43
C ALA A 88 -0.90 -7.07 -8.25
N LEU A 89 -1.33 -8.14 -8.93
CA LEU A 89 -2.58 -8.18 -9.70
C LEU A 89 -3.78 -7.86 -8.80
N ARG A 90 -3.84 -8.45 -7.61
CA ARG A 90 -4.88 -8.17 -6.61
C ARG A 90 -4.91 -6.68 -6.24
N TYR A 91 -3.74 -6.06 -6.02
CA TYR A 91 -3.66 -4.62 -5.70
C TYR A 91 -4.05 -3.72 -6.87
N TYR A 92 -3.69 -4.05 -8.10
CA TYR A 92 -4.14 -3.31 -9.27
C TYR A 92 -5.66 -3.37 -9.43
N ARG A 93 -6.26 -4.55 -9.26
CA ARG A 93 -7.71 -4.73 -9.35
C ARG A 93 -8.42 -3.93 -8.26
N ALA A 94 -7.90 -3.95 -7.04
CA ALA A 94 -8.42 -3.13 -5.95
C ALA A 94 -8.31 -1.62 -6.24
N ALA A 95 -7.20 -1.17 -6.84
CA ALA A 95 -7.02 0.22 -7.23
C ALA A 95 -8.02 0.64 -8.33
N LYS A 96 -8.25 -0.22 -9.32
CA LYS A 96 -9.19 0.02 -10.43
C LYS A 96 -10.64 0.22 -9.98
N VAL A 97 -11.06 -0.50 -8.94
CA VAL A 97 -12.42 -0.37 -8.39
C VAL A 97 -12.52 0.67 -7.26
N SER A 98 -11.44 1.42 -7.00
CA SER A 98 -11.44 2.46 -5.98
C SER A 98 -12.44 3.57 -6.33
N THR A 99 -13.17 4.05 -5.34
CA THR A 99 -14.08 5.20 -5.48
C THR A 99 -13.34 6.54 -5.50
N VAL A 100 -12.05 6.55 -5.18
CA VAL A 100 -11.21 7.76 -5.22
C VAL A 100 -10.96 8.13 -6.68
N PRO A 101 -11.19 9.39 -7.11
CA PRO A 101 -10.89 9.81 -8.48
C PRO A 101 -9.42 9.59 -8.86
N HIS A 102 -9.17 8.84 -9.94
CA HIS A 102 -7.84 8.37 -10.31
C HIS A 102 -7.57 8.32 -11.82
N LEU A 103 -8.21 9.22 -12.58
CA LEU A 103 -8.09 9.29 -14.05
C LEU A 103 -6.62 9.35 -14.51
N ASP A 104 -5.76 10.08 -13.80
CA ASP A 104 -4.33 10.19 -14.10
C ASP A 104 -3.59 8.85 -14.05
N TRP A 105 -4.13 7.87 -13.31
CA TRP A 105 -3.52 6.57 -13.07
C TRP A 105 -4.24 5.42 -13.79
N GLU A 106 -5.39 5.67 -14.42
CA GLU A 106 -6.21 4.65 -15.07
C GLU A 106 -5.41 3.84 -16.10
N ALA A 107 -4.72 4.54 -17.02
CA ALA A 107 -3.91 3.89 -18.04
C ALA A 107 -2.78 3.04 -17.42
N ASN A 108 -2.15 3.53 -16.35
CA ASN A 108 -1.08 2.83 -15.64
C ASN A 108 -1.60 1.61 -14.87
N ILE A 109 -2.78 1.70 -14.29
CA ILE A 109 -3.44 0.59 -13.60
C ILE A 109 -3.81 -0.48 -14.61
N GLN A 110 -4.45 -0.12 -15.72
CA GLN A 110 -4.87 -1.05 -16.75
C GLN A 110 -3.68 -1.77 -17.41
N ALA A 111 -2.63 -1.05 -17.79
CA ALA A 111 -1.41 -1.65 -18.33
C ALA A 111 -0.73 -2.58 -17.30
N GLY A 112 -0.73 -2.17 -16.03
CA GLY A 112 -0.19 -2.96 -14.94
C GLY A 112 -0.95 -4.25 -14.65
N ILE A 113 -2.29 -4.26 -14.79
CA ILE A 113 -3.12 -5.49 -14.72
C ILE A 113 -2.69 -6.47 -15.79
N GLN A 114 -2.62 -6.04 -17.05
CA GLN A 114 -2.24 -6.90 -18.17
C GLN A 114 -0.84 -7.49 -17.99
N ALA A 115 0.12 -6.66 -17.56
CA ALA A 115 1.47 -7.11 -17.28
C ALA A 115 1.53 -8.12 -16.12
N ALA A 116 0.78 -7.87 -15.04
CA ALA A 116 0.74 -8.77 -13.89
C ALA A 116 0.01 -10.09 -14.20
N GLU A 117 -1.05 -10.08 -15.01
CA GLU A 117 -1.74 -11.29 -15.49
C GLU A 117 -0.81 -12.18 -16.30
N LYS A 118 -0.07 -11.59 -17.24
CA LYS A 118 0.95 -12.30 -18.02
C LYS A 118 2.05 -12.88 -17.12
N ALA A 119 2.53 -12.12 -16.14
CA ALA A 119 3.57 -12.56 -15.21
C ALA A 119 3.09 -13.62 -14.21
N ALA A 120 1.82 -13.58 -13.81
CA ALA A 120 1.22 -14.55 -12.90
C ALA A 120 0.81 -15.86 -13.62
N GLY A 121 0.99 -15.96 -14.94
CA GLY A 121 0.56 -17.14 -15.71
C GLY A 121 -0.95 -17.32 -15.75
N VAL A 122 -1.72 -16.26 -15.49
CA VAL A 122 -3.19 -16.27 -15.64
C VAL A 122 -3.48 -16.18 -17.13
N SER A 123 -3.45 -17.33 -17.82
CA SER A 123 -3.93 -17.45 -19.19
C SER A 123 -5.41 -17.10 -19.22
N ILE A 124 -5.75 -15.97 -19.84
CA ILE A 124 -7.12 -15.69 -20.27
C ILE A 124 -7.40 -16.68 -21.40
N ALA A 125 -8.06 -17.79 -21.09
CA ALA A 125 -8.71 -18.59 -22.11
C ALA A 125 -9.81 -17.70 -22.73
N PRO A 126 -9.83 -17.50 -24.06
CA PRO A 126 -10.97 -16.86 -24.70
C PRO A 126 -12.17 -17.79 -24.53
N ALA A 127 -13.28 -17.24 -24.04
CA ALA A 127 -14.59 -17.88 -24.11
C ALA A 127 -15.21 -17.67 -25.49
#